data_AF-A0A4S5E5X4-F1
#
_entry.id   AF-A0A4S5E5X4-F1
#
_cell.length_a   1.000
_cell.length_b   1.000
_cell.length_c   1.000
_cell.angle_alpha   90.00
_cell.angle_beta   90.00
_cell.angle_gamma   90.00
#
_symmetry.space_group_name_H-M   'P 1'
#
loop_
_entity.id
_entity.type
_entity.pdbx_description
1 polymer ?
#
loop_
_entity_poly.entity_id
_entity_poly.type
_entity_poly.pdbx_seq_one_letter_code
_entity_poly.pdbx_strand_id
1 'polypeptide(L)' 'MPLLARCWELRQNLTTYDASYVALAEKLEVLLPTADAQLSRAPGTRCEVEVLRAA' A
#
# COMPACT_ATOMS: atom_id res chain seq x y z
N MET A 1 -1.44 -15.89 9.53
CA MET A 1 -1.38 -14.41 9.42
C MET A 1 -1.70 -14.01 7.98
N PRO A 2 -2.95 -13.60 7.67
CA PRO A 2 -3.43 -13.46 6.29
C PRO A 2 -2.76 -12.32 5.49
N LEU A 3 -2.19 -11.31 6.16
CA LEU A 3 -1.55 -10.17 5.49
C LEU A 3 -0.05 -10.41 5.21
N LEU A 4 0.58 -11.31 5.95
CA LEU A 4 2.04 -11.47 5.94
C LEU A 4 2.58 -11.96 4.58
N ALA A 5 1.84 -12.87 3.93
CA ALA A 5 2.18 -13.34 2.59
C ALA A 5 2.19 -12.19 1.59
N ARG A 6 1.19 -11.32 1.66
CA ARG A 6 1.07 -10.18 0.76
C ARG A 6 2.11 -9.10 1.05
N CYS A 7 2.37 -8.81 2.32
CA CYS A 7 3.46 -7.92 2.71
C CYS A 7 4.81 -8.42 2.19
N TRP A 8 5.03 -9.74 2.20
CA TRP A 8 6.27 -10.34 1.70
C TRP A 8 6.44 -10.22 0.18
N GLU A 9 5.34 -10.26 -0.59
CA GLU A 9 5.38 -10.01 -2.03
C GLU A 9 5.75 -8.54 -2.34
N LEU A 10 5.26 -7.60 -1.53
CA LEU A 10 5.47 -6.17 -1.72
C LEU A 10 6.82 -5.66 -1.21
N ARG A 11 7.56 -6.46 -0.44
CA ARG A 11 8.83 -6.07 0.22
C ARG A 11 9.93 -5.55 -0.71
N GLN A 12 9.85 -5.86 -2.01
CA GLN A 12 10.84 -5.39 -2.98
C GLN A 12 10.60 -3.94 -3.39
N ASN A 13 9.37 -3.46 -3.24
CA ASN A 13 8.95 -2.13 -3.68
C ASN A 13 8.53 -1.23 -2.50
N LEU A 14 8.16 -1.81 -1.36
CA LEU A 14 7.60 -1.13 -0.21
C LEU A 14 8.32 -1.50 1.09
N THR A 15 8.37 -0.55 2.03
CA THR A 15 8.78 -0.83 3.39
C THR A 15 7.78 -1.80 4.06
N THR A 16 8.21 -2.53 5.09
CA THR A 16 7.32 -3.43 5.84
C THR A 16 6.08 -2.70 6.38
N TYR A 17 6.22 -1.42 6.72
CA TYR A 17 5.13 -0.58 7.20
C TYR A 17 4.13 -0.31 6.07
N ASP A 18 4.59 0.25 4.94
CA ASP A 18 3.70 0.55 3.80
C ASP A 18 3.06 -0.71 3.23
N ALA A 19 3.82 -1.80 3.14
CA ALA A 19 3.32 -3.10 2.69
C ALA A 19 2.19 -3.64 3.58
N SER A 20 2.17 -3.30 4.87
CA SER A 20 1.09 -3.69 5.78
C SER A 20 -0.18 -2.85 5.59
N TYR A 21 -0.04 -1.55 5.31
CA TYR A 21 -1.17 -0.68 4.98
C TYR A 21 -1.76 -1.02 3.61
N VAL A 22 -0.92 -1.29 2.62
CA VAL A 22 -1.36 -1.75 1.29
C VAL A 22 -2.05 -3.09 1.39
N ALA A 23 -1.45 -4.10 2.06
CA ALA A 23 -2.09 -5.40 2.20
C ALA A 23 -3.44 -5.32 2.95
N LEU A 24 -3.56 -4.43 3.92
CA LEU A 24 -4.82 -4.17 4.62
C LEU A 24 -5.85 -3.49 3.70
N ALA A 25 -5.46 -2.45 2.98
CA ALA A 25 -6.33 -1.74 2.05
C ALA A 25 -6.83 -2.65 0.92
N GLU A 26 -5.95 -3.49 0.37
CA GLU A 26 -6.30 -4.53 -0.60
C GLU A 26 -7.32 -5.53 -0.03
N LYS A 27 -7.13 -5.97 1.22
CA LYS A 27 -8.06 -6.92 1.86
C LYS A 27 -9.43 -6.32 2.14
N LEU A 28 -9.47 -5.01 2.41
CA LEU A 28 -10.70 -4.28 2.69
C LEU A 28 -11.35 -3.71 1.41
N GLU A 29 -10.68 -3.83 0.26
CA GLU A 29 -11.09 -3.24 -1.02
C GLU A 29 -11.36 -1.73 -0.90
N VAL A 30 -10.51 -1.05 -0.12
CA VAL A 30 -10.59 0.40 0.11
C VAL A 30 -9.40 1.13 -0.50
N LEU A 31 -9.62 2.42 -0.75
CA LEU A 31 -8.59 3.36 -1.13
C LEU A 31 -7.63 3.62 0.04
N LEU A 32 -6.33 3.63 -0.24
CA LEU A 32 -5.27 3.96 0.71
C LEU A 32 -4.87 5.43 0.55
N PRO A 33 -5.34 6.35 1.42
CA PRO A 33 -4.86 7.73 1.42
C PRO A 33 -3.44 7.77 1.99
N THR A 34 -2.53 8.43 1.29
CA THR A 34 -1.14 8.63 1.70
C THR A 34 -0.68 10.03 1.37
N ALA A 35 0.26 10.59 2.14
CA ALA A 35 0.95 11.83 1.75
C ALA A 35 2.16 11.56 0.83
N ASP A 36 2.52 10.29 0.64
CA ASP A 36 3.69 9.90 -0.14
C ASP A 36 3.32 9.59 -1.59
N ALA A 37 3.81 10.43 -2.51
CA ALA A 37 3.61 10.27 -3.94
C ALA A 37 4.40 9.10 -4.56
N GLN A 38 5.42 8.59 -3.88
CA GLN A 38 6.15 7.41 -4.34
C GLN A 38 5.33 6.14 -4.09
N LEU A 39 4.60 6.09 -2.97
CA LEU A 39 3.73 4.96 -2.64
C LEU A 39 2.62 4.75 -3.68
N SER A 40 2.08 5.84 -4.24
CA SER A 40 1.05 5.75 -5.29
C SER A 40 1.57 5.22 -6.63
N ARG A 41 2.89 5.12 -6.81
CA ARG A 41 3.54 4.60 -8.02
C ARG A 41 4.18 3.23 -7.80
N ALA A 42 4.04 2.68 -6.60
CA ALA A 42 4.65 1.41 -6.25
C ALA A 42 4.07 0.28 -7.13
N PRO A 43 4.89 -0.43 -7.89
CA PRO A 43 4.40 -1.52 -8.71
C PRO A 43 3.96 -2.70 -7.84
N GLY A 44 2.88 -3.34 -8.25
CA GLY A 44 2.37 -4.54 -7.60
C GLY A 44 1.34 -4.29 -6.52
N THR A 45 0.88 -3.05 -6.26
CA THR A 45 -0.32 -2.80 -5.45
C THR A 45 -1.58 -3.10 -6.25
N ARG A 46 -2.59 -3.67 -5.59
CA ARG A 46 -3.92 -3.98 -6.17
C ARG A 46 -5.01 -3.02 -5.70
N CYS A 47 -4.74 -2.24 -4.64
CA CYS A 47 -5.63 -1.20 -4.16
C CYS A 47 -5.32 0.14 -4.82
N GLU A 48 -6.32 1.00 -4.90
CA GLU A 48 -6.12 2.41 -5.26
C GLU A 48 -5.38 3.14 -4.15
N VAL A 49 -4.38 3.92 -4.51
CA VAL A 49 -3.58 4.73 -3.58
C VAL A 49 -3.76 6.19 -3.97
N GLU A 50 -4.30 6.99 -3.05
CA GLU A 50 -4.56 8.41 -3.28
C GLU A 50 -3.55 9.27 -2.53
N VAL A 51 -2.91 10.19 -3.23
CA VAL A 51 -1.95 11.11 -2.64
C VAL A 51 -2.68 12.35 -2.14
N LEU A 52 -2.83 12.46 -0.82
CA LEU A 52 -3.34 13.65 -0.17
C LEU A 52 -2.30 14.76 -0.26
N ARG A 53 -2.67 15.88 -0.89
CA ARG A 53 -1.90 17.12 -0.87
C ARG A 53 -2.49 18.03 0.20
N ALA A 54 -1.67 18.45 1.16
CA ALA A 54 -2.04 19.56 2.05
C ALA A 54 -2.12 20.85 1.22
N ALA A 55 -3.25 21.54 1.31
CA ALA A 55 -3.50 22.83 0.66
C ALA A 55 -2.83 23.99 1.40
#